data_AF-A0A316DP06-F1
#
_entry.id   AF-A0A316DP06-F1
#
_cell.length_a   1.000
_cell.length_b   1.000
_cell.length_c   1.000
_cell.angle_alpha   90.00
_cell.angle_beta   90.00
_cell.angle_gamma   90.00
#
_symmetry.space_group_name_H-M   'P 1'
#
loop_
_entity.id
_entity.type
_entity.pdbx_description
1 polymer ?
#
loop_
_entity_poly.entity_id
_entity_poly.type
_entity_poly.pdbx_seq_one_letter_code
_entity_poly.pdbx_strand_id
1 'polypeptide(L)'
;MTDNMTVESQESTSFFLKEQIQVLTNDLLYPSESDEKIEYFEMELSTAEKVNQANFKMFNGIQPEINVSEMDFETFFKPLIKVEDWFGEDEKKWATDSLTLKNLLAEKTKDIQIFKVGEVSIDVFLFGKAEECKWVGLKTKVIET
;
A
#
# COMPACT_ATOMS: atom_id res chain seq x y z
N MET A 1 9.93 -7.57 -37.16
CA MET A 1 8.62 -6.92 -36.90
C MET A 1 7.94 -7.70 -35.79
N THR A 2 8.34 -7.48 -34.54
CA THR A 2 7.72 -8.09 -33.36
C THR A 2 8.31 -7.37 -32.17
N ASP A 3 7.56 -6.44 -31.58
CA ASP A 3 7.61 -6.05 -30.15
C ASP A 3 6.79 -4.76 -29.89
N ASN A 4 5.52 -4.75 -30.30
CA ASN A 4 4.62 -3.60 -29.98
C ASN A 4 3.29 -4.02 -29.31
N MET A 5 3.00 -5.31 -29.14
CA MET A 5 1.73 -5.76 -28.53
C MET A 5 1.80 -6.00 -27.01
N THR A 6 3.00 -6.10 -26.42
CA THR A 6 3.15 -6.40 -25.00
C THR A 6 2.98 -5.16 -24.12
N VAL A 7 3.33 -3.97 -24.63
CA VAL A 7 3.39 -2.73 -23.84
C VAL A 7 2.00 -2.15 -23.55
N GLU A 8 1.09 -2.11 -24.54
CA GLU A 8 -0.26 -1.53 -24.36
C GLU A 8 -1.13 -2.32 -23.37
N SER A 9 -0.96 -3.65 -23.29
CA SER A 9 -1.76 -4.50 -22.40
C SER A 9 -1.35 -4.42 -20.94
N GLN A 10 -0.07 -4.16 -20.66
CA GLN A 10 0.49 -4.03 -19.31
C GLN A 10 0.10 -2.67 -18.71
N GLU A 11 0.34 -1.58 -19.45
CA GLU A 11 0.06 -0.20 -19.00
C GLU A 11 -1.43 0.02 -18.69
N SER A 12 -2.31 -0.58 -19.51
CA SER A 12 -3.76 -0.59 -19.30
C SER A 12 -4.17 -1.31 -18.01
N THR A 13 -3.47 -2.38 -17.64
CA THR A 13 -3.76 -3.17 -16.44
C THR A 13 -3.36 -2.43 -15.17
N SER A 14 -2.18 -1.79 -15.16
CA SER A 14 -1.76 -0.98 -14.01
C SER A 14 -2.61 0.29 -13.83
N PHE A 15 -3.02 0.94 -14.92
CA PHE A 15 -3.96 2.07 -14.86
C PHE A 15 -5.27 1.66 -14.18
N PHE A 16 -5.82 0.51 -14.57
CA PHE A 16 -7.05 -0.03 -13.98
C PHE A 16 -6.88 -0.44 -12.50
N LEU A 17 -5.69 -0.89 -12.10
CA LEU A 17 -5.40 -1.21 -10.69
C LEU A 17 -5.35 0.06 -9.83
N LYS A 18 -4.73 1.14 -10.32
CA LYS A 18 -4.68 2.43 -9.63
C LYS A 18 -6.08 2.96 -9.34
N GLU A 19 -6.96 2.98 -10.35
CA GLU A 19 -8.34 3.45 -10.18
C GLU A 19 -9.12 2.63 -9.14
N GLN A 20 -8.99 1.30 -9.17
CA GLN A 20 -9.65 0.44 -8.18
C GLN A 20 -9.14 0.69 -6.76
N ILE A 21 -7.83 0.86 -6.57
CA ILE A 21 -7.26 1.21 -5.25
C ILE A 21 -7.82 2.56 -4.79
N GLN A 22 -7.78 3.59 -5.65
CA GLN A 22 -8.25 4.93 -5.29
C GLN A 22 -9.73 4.96 -4.90
N VAL A 23 -10.59 4.19 -5.60
CA VAL A 23 -12.00 4.06 -5.25
C VAL A 23 -12.17 3.43 -3.86
N LEU A 24 -11.42 2.37 -3.55
CA LEU A 24 -11.49 1.68 -2.26
C LEU A 24 -10.86 2.48 -1.11
N THR A 25 -10.00 3.46 -1.41
CA THR A 25 -9.32 4.28 -0.40
C THR A 25 -9.91 5.68 -0.21
N ASN A 26 -10.88 6.11 -1.04
CA ASN A 26 -11.34 7.51 -1.11
C ASN A 26 -11.72 8.12 0.25
N ASP A 27 -12.36 7.32 1.11
CA ASP A 27 -12.80 7.73 2.45
C ASP A 27 -12.27 6.80 3.55
N LEU A 28 -11.22 6.04 3.24
CA LEU A 28 -10.66 5.05 4.16
C LEU A 28 -9.57 5.68 5.04
N LEU A 29 -9.74 5.60 6.35
CA LEU A 29 -8.74 6.02 7.33
C LEU A 29 -8.04 4.80 7.93
N TYR A 30 -6.81 4.97 8.40
CA TYR A 30 -6.09 3.95 9.13
C TYR A 30 -6.35 4.11 10.63
N PRO A 31 -7.00 3.13 11.30
CA PRO A 31 -7.33 3.21 12.72
C PRO A 31 -6.07 3.34 13.56
N SER A 32 -5.86 4.52 14.12
CA SER A 32 -4.70 4.89 14.92
C SER A 32 -5.08 6.07 15.83
N GLU A 33 -4.13 6.65 16.57
CA GLU A 33 -4.44 7.82 17.40
C GLU A 33 -4.91 9.04 16.59
N SER A 34 -4.57 9.12 15.30
CA SER A 34 -4.81 10.28 14.45
C SER A 34 -5.75 10.02 13.26
N ASP A 35 -6.23 8.78 13.08
CA ASP A 35 -7.14 8.38 11.99
C ASP A 35 -6.76 8.97 10.62
N GLU A 36 -5.51 8.74 10.19
CA GLU A 36 -4.96 9.33 8.97
C GLU A 36 -5.51 8.65 7.71
N LYS A 37 -5.57 9.40 6.61
CA LYS A 37 -6.02 8.85 5.33
C LYS A 37 -5.11 7.75 4.81
N ILE A 38 -5.71 6.77 4.15
CA ILE A 38 -5.00 5.81 3.32
C ILE A 38 -5.02 6.34 1.89
N GLU A 39 -3.85 6.55 1.31
CA GLU A 39 -3.70 7.12 -0.03
C GLU A 39 -3.00 6.13 -0.96
N TYR A 40 -3.29 6.22 -2.26
CA TYR A 40 -2.57 5.45 -3.27
C TYR A 40 -1.08 5.86 -3.31
N PHE A 41 -0.21 4.86 -3.44
CA PHE A 41 1.22 5.03 -3.58
C PHE A 41 1.72 4.29 -4.81
N GLU A 42 2.66 4.89 -5.55
CA GLU A 42 3.38 4.24 -6.64
C GLU A 42 4.84 4.64 -6.65
N MET A 43 5.70 3.70 -7.03
CA MET A 43 7.11 3.93 -7.27
C MET A 43 7.60 3.07 -8.43
N GLU A 44 8.48 3.66 -9.24
CA GLU A 44 9.17 2.96 -10.33
C GLU A 44 10.63 2.77 -9.97
N LEU A 45 11.12 1.55 -10.19
CA LEU A 45 12.49 1.17 -9.90
C LEU A 45 13.22 0.78 -11.19
N SER A 46 14.53 1.02 -11.21
CA SER A 46 15.39 0.55 -12.31
C SER A 46 15.64 -0.96 -12.26
N THR A 47 15.19 -1.66 -11.22
CA THR A 47 15.37 -3.09 -11.01
C THR A 47 14.08 -3.76 -10.56
N ALA A 48 13.95 -5.02 -10.97
CA ALA A 48 12.85 -5.93 -10.64
C ALA A 48 12.98 -6.60 -9.26
N GLU A 49 14.12 -6.41 -8.58
CA GLU A 49 14.42 -7.02 -7.29
C GLU A 49 13.56 -6.45 -6.15
N LYS A 50 13.43 -7.22 -5.06
CA LYS A 50 12.80 -6.74 -3.83
C LYS A 50 13.45 -5.46 -3.35
N VAL A 51 12.61 -4.54 -2.88
CA VAL A 51 13.07 -3.24 -2.41
C VAL A 51 13.71 -3.44 -1.04
N ASN A 52 15.00 -3.15 -0.91
CA ASN A 52 15.63 -3.09 0.41
C ASN A 52 15.46 -1.69 1.02
N GLN A 53 15.66 -1.57 2.34
CA GLN A 53 15.45 -0.31 3.06
C GLN A 53 16.34 0.84 2.56
N ALA A 54 17.59 0.56 2.18
CA ALA A 54 18.51 1.60 1.70
C ALA A 54 18.05 2.19 0.36
N ASN A 55 17.68 1.32 -0.57
CA ASN A 55 17.11 1.69 -1.86
C ASN A 55 15.79 2.46 -1.67
N PHE A 56 14.89 1.94 -0.83
CA PHE A 56 13.63 2.60 -0.52
C PHE A 56 13.85 4.03 0.00
N LYS A 57 14.79 4.21 0.93
CA LYS A 57 15.14 5.54 1.46
C LYS A 57 15.63 6.46 0.36
N MET A 58 16.56 5.98 -0.48
CA MET A 58 17.13 6.76 -1.57
C MET A 58 16.06 7.22 -2.58
N PHE A 59 15.15 6.32 -2.98
CA PHE A 59 14.12 6.63 -3.98
C PHE A 59 13.03 7.57 -3.45
N ASN A 60 12.75 7.53 -2.14
CA ASN A 60 11.71 8.37 -1.52
C ASN A 60 12.28 9.63 -0.84
N GLY A 61 13.58 9.92 -1.00
CA GLY A 61 14.22 11.08 -0.40
C GLY A 61 14.26 11.05 1.14
N ILE A 62 14.22 9.86 1.74
CA ILE A 62 14.26 9.66 3.18
C ILE A 62 15.72 9.71 3.64
N GLN A 63 15.99 10.49 4.69
CA GLN A 63 17.33 10.64 5.23
C GLN A 63 17.87 9.30 5.78
N PRO A 64 19.16 8.96 5.57
CA PRO A 64 19.73 7.68 6.00
C PRO A 64 19.53 7.34 7.48
N GLU A 65 19.56 8.35 8.35
CA GLU A 65 19.40 8.26 9.81
C GLU A 65 17.98 7.94 10.27
N ILE A 66 16.95 8.16 9.43
CA ILE A 66 15.57 7.86 9.79
C ILE A 66 15.39 6.35 9.84
N ASN A 67 14.89 5.83 10.95
CA ASN A 67 14.68 4.40 11.10
C ASN A 67 13.63 3.89 10.10
N VAL A 68 13.91 2.73 9.51
CA VAL A 68 12.95 2.00 8.66
C VAL A 68 12.83 0.59 9.20
N SER A 69 11.60 0.20 9.51
CA SER A 69 11.27 -1.15 9.98
C SER A 69 10.21 -1.79 9.09
N GLU A 70 10.07 -3.10 9.19
CA GLU A 70 9.11 -3.86 8.39
C GLU A 70 7.85 -4.19 9.21
N MET A 71 6.71 -4.24 8.53
CA MET A 71 5.44 -4.75 9.06
C MET A 71 4.94 -5.86 8.14
N ASP A 72 4.23 -6.84 8.68
CA ASP A 72 3.59 -7.86 7.85
C ASP A 72 2.21 -7.41 7.33
N PHE A 73 1.84 -7.95 6.17
CA PHE A 73 0.60 -7.62 5.46
C PHE A 73 -0.66 -7.87 6.29
N GLU A 74 -0.66 -8.92 7.10
CA GLU A 74 -1.81 -9.26 7.94
C GLU A 74 -1.97 -8.28 9.10
N THR A 75 -0.87 -7.87 9.73
CA THR A 75 -0.86 -6.89 10.82
C THR A 75 -1.37 -5.53 10.37
N PHE A 76 -0.99 -5.07 9.17
CA PHE A 76 -1.50 -3.80 8.63
C PHE A 76 -3.04 -3.82 8.47
N PHE A 77 -3.59 -4.90 7.93
CA PHE A 77 -5.04 -4.99 7.69
C PHE A 77 -5.85 -5.40 8.91
N LYS A 78 -5.24 -6.02 9.92
CA LYS A 78 -5.92 -6.49 11.13
C LYS A 78 -6.84 -5.44 11.77
N PRO A 79 -6.43 -4.18 12.02
CA PRO A 79 -7.33 -3.18 12.58
C PRO A 79 -8.44 -2.75 11.60
N LEU A 80 -8.16 -2.74 10.29
CA LEU A 80 -9.09 -2.28 9.25
C LEU A 80 -10.24 -3.26 9.00
N ILE A 81 -9.98 -4.57 9.08
CA ILE A 81 -10.98 -5.62 8.79
C ILE A 81 -11.65 -6.17 10.06
N LYS A 82 -11.34 -5.59 11.22
CA LYS A 82 -11.91 -6.02 12.49
C LYS A 82 -13.39 -5.66 12.50
N VAL A 83 -14.25 -6.64 12.74
CA VAL A 83 -15.69 -6.43 12.94
C VAL A 83 -16.03 -6.81 14.37
N GLU A 84 -16.73 -5.93 15.06
CA GLU A 84 -17.27 -6.19 16.39
C GLU A 84 -18.80 -6.29 16.35
N ASP A 85 -19.37 -7.02 17.30
CA ASP A 85 -20.82 -7.26 17.35
C ASP A 85 -21.65 -5.97 17.52
N TRP A 86 -21.02 -4.93 18.08
CA TRP A 86 -21.64 -3.62 18.33
C TRP A 86 -21.49 -2.63 17.15
N PHE A 87 -20.83 -3.02 16.06
CA PHE A 87 -20.68 -2.16 14.89
C PHE A 87 -22.02 -1.94 14.17
N GLY A 88 -22.24 -0.70 13.75
CA GLY A 88 -23.33 -0.30 12.87
C GLY A 88 -23.08 -0.72 11.42
N GLU A 89 -23.96 -0.27 10.52
CA GLU A 89 -23.85 -0.59 9.09
C GLU A 89 -22.63 0.08 8.44
N ASP A 90 -22.30 1.31 8.84
CA ASP A 90 -21.18 2.06 8.28
C ASP A 90 -19.83 1.43 8.63
N GLU A 91 -19.62 1.02 9.90
CA GLU A 91 -18.37 0.36 10.29
C GLU A 91 -18.23 -1.04 9.67
N LYS A 92 -19.35 -1.76 9.48
CA LYS A 92 -19.34 -3.04 8.76
C LYS A 92 -19.00 -2.84 7.28
N LYS A 93 -19.52 -1.78 6.67
CA LYS A 93 -19.18 -1.42 5.29
C LYS A 93 -17.69 -1.09 5.18
N TRP A 94 -17.16 -0.29 6.10
CA TRP A 94 -15.74 0.03 6.17
C TRP A 94 -14.85 -1.23 6.22
N ALA A 95 -15.17 -2.17 7.11
CA ALA A 95 -14.42 -3.42 7.23
C ALA A 95 -14.52 -4.27 5.93
N THR A 96 -15.67 -4.24 5.26
CA THR A 96 -15.88 -4.93 3.99
C THR A 96 -15.09 -4.31 2.84
N ASP A 97 -15.07 -2.98 2.74
CA ASP A 97 -14.30 -2.25 1.74
C ASP A 97 -12.79 -2.47 1.98
N SER A 98 -12.36 -2.44 3.25
CA SER A 98 -10.99 -2.75 3.66
C SER A 98 -10.55 -4.18 3.30
N LEU A 99 -11.44 -5.15 3.50
CA LEU A 99 -11.20 -6.54 3.11
C LEU A 99 -11.10 -6.68 1.59
N THR A 100 -11.93 -5.94 0.86
CA THR A 100 -11.89 -5.91 -0.62
C THR A 100 -10.55 -5.34 -1.10
N LEU A 101 -10.08 -4.25 -0.49
CA LEU A 101 -8.77 -3.65 -0.78
C LEU A 101 -7.61 -4.63 -0.47
N LYS A 102 -7.67 -5.32 0.68
CA LYS A 102 -6.70 -6.36 1.03
C LYS A 102 -6.62 -7.44 -0.06
N ASN A 103 -7.77 -7.96 -0.48
CA ASN A 103 -7.84 -9.03 -1.47
C ASN A 103 -7.34 -8.55 -2.85
N LEU A 104 -7.70 -7.33 -3.25
CA LEU A 104 -7.22 -6.73 -4.51
C LEU A 104 -5.69 -6.66 -4.54
N LEU A 105 -5.07 -6.16 -3.47
CA LEU A 105 -3.61 -6.05 -3.39
C LEU A 105 -2.94 -7.44 -3.39
N ALA A 106 -3.49 -8.39 -2.63
CA ALA A 106 -2.97 -9.76 -2.58
C ALA A 106 -3.06 -10.50 -3.93
N GLU A 107 -4.11 -10.23 -4.72
CA GLU A 107 -4.30 -10.86 -6.04
C GLU A 107 -3.48 -10.18 -7.14
N LYS A 108 -3.42 -8.85 -7.13
CA LYS A 108 -2.88 -8.06 -8.24
C LYS A 108 -1.43 -7.64 -8.07
N THR A 109 -0.84 -7.85 -6.90
CA THR A 109 0.56 -7.52 -6.65
C THR A 109 1.33 -8.73 -6.13
N LYS A 110 2.65 -8.74 -6.38
CA LYS A 110 3.57 -9.75 -5.88
C LYS A 110 4.58 -9.12 -4.94
N ASP A 111 5.30 -9.94 -4.18
CA ASP A 111 6.39 -9.49 -3.31
C ASP A 111 5.99 -8.32 -2.40
N ILE A 112 4.79 -8.37 -1.81
CA ILE A 112 4.28 -7.29 -0.95
C ILE A 112 5.25 -7.02 0.20
N GLN A 113 5.58 -5.75 0.40
CA GLN A 113 6.42 -5.23 1.47
C GLN A 113 5.70 -4.09 2.18
N ILE A 114 5.92 -3.98 3.49
CA ILE A 114 5.44 -2.83 4.26
C ILE A 114 6.60 -2.23 5.02
N PHE A 115 6.85 -0.94 4.82
CA PHE A 115 7.87 -0.18 5.52
C PHE A 115 7.25 0.89 6.40
N LYS A 116 7.63 0.88 7.68
CA LYS A 116 7.39 1.92 8.67
C LYS A 116 8.60 2.84 8.70
N VAL A 117 8.42 4.14 8.49
CA VAL A 117 9.47 5.15 8.43
C VAL A 117 9.29 6.15 9.57
N GLY A 118 10.25 6.24 10.49
CA GLY A 118 10.18 7.10 11.68
C GLY A 118 9.86 6.33 12.98
N GLU A 119 9.73 7.07 14.07
CA GLU A 119 9.55 6.51 15.43
C GLU A 119 8.27 7.00 16.13
N VAL A 120 7.95 8.30 16.06
CA VAL A 120 6.76 8.89 16.70
C VAL A 120 5.67 9.20 15.67
N SER A 121 6.03 9.93 14.61
CA SER A 121 5.20 10.08 13.41
C SER A 121 5.73 9.11 12.37
N ILE A 122 5.04 8.00 12.17
CA ILE A 122 5.49 6.91 11.34
C ILE A 122 4.73 6.96 10.02
N ASP A 123 5.46 7.18 8.91
CA ASP A 123 4.90 6.97 7.59
C ASP A 123 4.92 5.46 7.27
N VAL A 124 3.76 4.91 6.91
CA VAL A 124 3.61 3.49 6.58
C VAL A 124 3.36 3.36 5.09
N PHE A 125 4.22 2.61 4.42
CA PHE A 125 4.15 2.34 2.99
C PHE A 125 3.93 0.85 2.79
N LEU A 126 2.77 0.46 2.27
CA LEU A 126 2.49 -0.90 1.81
C LEU A 126 2.58 -0.88 0.31
N PHE A 127 3.44 -1.69 -0.29
CA PHE A 127 3.55 -1.74 -1.75
C PHE A 127 3.90 -3.14 -2.22
N GLY A 128 3.41 -3.48 -3.40
CA GLY A 128 3.70 -4.73 -4.07
C GLY A 128 3.98 -4.47 -5.54
N LYS A 129 4.66 -5.44 -6.15
CA LYS A 129 5.05 -5.41 -7.55
C LYS A 129 3.83 -5.67 -8.42
N ALA A 130 3.40 -4.66 -9.17
CA ALA A 130 2.34 -4.79 -10.18
C ALA A 130 2.93 -5.21 -11.54
N GLU A 131 4.10 -4.68 -11.90
CA GLU A 131 4.83 -5.00 -13.13
C GLU A 131 6.34 -5.07 -12.86
N GLU A 132 7.15 -5.41 -13.87
CA GLU A 132 8.58 -5.72 -13.69
C GLU A 132 9.36 -4.64 -12.95
N CYS A 133 9.02 -3.37 -13.15
CA CYS A 133 9.66 -2.21 -12.52
C CYS A 133 8.68 -1.28 -11.80
N LYS A 134 7.39 -1.65 -11.73
CA LYS A 134 6.33 -0.81 -11.19
C LYS A 134 5.76 -1.40 -9.92
N TRP A 135 5.87 -0.63 -8.84
CA TRP A 135 5.36 -0.98 -7.53
C TRP A 135 4.21 -0.04 -7.18
N VAL A 136 3.13 -0.61 -6.68
CA VAL A 136 1.92 0.13 -6.30
C VAL A 136 1.42 -0.33 -4.95
N GLY A 137 0.67 0.52 -4.27
CA GLY A 137 0.00 0.16 -3.04
C GLY A 137 -0.54 1.38 -2.32
N LEU A 138 -0.26 1.46 -1.03
CA LEU A 138 -0.86 2.37 -0.09
C LEU A 138 0.22 3.12 0.71
N LYS A 139 -0.09 4.38 1.04
CA LYS A 139 0.63 5.17 2.03
C LYS A 139 -0.36 5.67 3.07
N THR A 140 0.06 5.65 4.32
CA THR A 140 -0.66 6.32 5.41
C THR A 140 0.34 6.79 6.48
N LYS A 141 -0.15 7.43 7.53
CA LYS A 141 0.63 7.86 8.68
C LYS A 141 0.02 7.29 9.95
N VAL A 142 0.86 6.88 10.88
CA VAL A 142 0.47 6.40 12.20
C VAL A 142 1.24 7.20 13.23
N ILE A 143 0.55 7.69 14.25
CA ILE A 143 1.18 8.27 15.44
C ILE A 143 1.27 7.17 16.50
N GLU A 144 2.48 6.95 17.01
CA GLU A 144 2.76 6.06 18.15
C GLU A 144 3.32 6.94 19.29
N THR A 145 2.64 6.97 20.44
CA THR A 145 3.06 7.72 21.65
C THR A 145 3.67 6.83 22.73
#